data_AF-A0A066WJI9-F1
#
_entry.id   AF-A0A066WJI9-F1
#
_cell.length_a   1.000
_cell.length_b   1.000
_cell.length_c   1.000
_cell.angle_alpha   90.00
_cell.angle_beta   90.00
_cell.angle_gamma   90.00
#
_symmetry.space_group_name_H-M   'P 1'
#
loop_
_entity.id
_entity.type
_entity.pdbx_description
1 polymer ?
#
loop_
_entity_poly.entity_id
_entity_poly.type
_entity_poly.pdbx_seq_one_letter_code
_entity_poly.pdbx_strand_id
1 'polypeptide(L)'
;MSLQQIQNSPFVCLATVPVVAFLAAVPHWYSIALARRHKTSPPFDLGNPRRWVAGLQFKAASGHKLTPVETLVLQGQACQQNGFEHLPIYAVALLTGIVAKLPPSTLNKIAIFYVISRIIYVYLYLNIHTGMKALWRTIAFNSGYLSLVYIFFNAASTGLF
;
A
#
# COMPACT_ATOMS: atom_id res chain seq x y z
N MET A 1 10.84 22.17 13.93
CA MET A 1 11.43 22.14 12.57
C MET A 1 10.39 22.68 11.60
N SER A 2 10.70 23.73 10.84
CA SER A 2 9.75 24.36 9.90
C SER A 2 9.57 23.50 8.63
N LEU A 3 8.45 23.67 7.91
CA LEU A 3 8.19 22.94 6.65
C LEU A 3 9.31 23.15 5.60
N GLN A 4 9.89 24.36 5.54
CA GLN A 4 11.04 24.65 4.69
C GLN A 4 12.30 23.88 5.09
N GLN A 5 12.55 23.70 6.38
CA GLN A 5 13.68 22.90 6.87
C GLN A 5 13.51 21.41 6.53
N ILE A 6 12.28 20.90 6.56
CA ILE A 6 11.97 19.52 6.15
C ILE A 6 12.20 19.35 4.65
N GLN A 7 11.79 20.32 3.83
CA GLN A 7 11.96 20.28 2.37
C GLN A 7 13.43 20.29 1.94
N ASN A 8 14.30 20.98 2.69
CA ASN A 8 15.72 21.11 2.37
C ASN A 8 16.61 20.07 3.06
N SER A 9 16.06 19.27 3.98
CA SER A 9 16.79 18.20 4.63
C SER A 9 17.02 17.04 3.65
N PRO A 10 18.27 16.56 3.49
CA PRO A 10 18.63 15.77 2.33
C PRO A 10 17.99 14.39 2.25
N PHE A 11 17.37 13.82 3.30
CA PHE A 11 16.88 12.43 3.26
C PHE A 11 15.61 12.12 4.08
N VAL A 12 14.73 13.11 4.31
CA VAL A 12 13.43 12.86 4.99
C VAL A 12 12.57 11.85 4.22
N CYS A 13 12.69 11.82 2.90
CA CYS A 13 12.02 10.83 2.06
C CYS A 13 12.32 9.38 2.49
N LEU A 14 13.54 9.05 2.95
CA LEU A 14 13.86 7.68 3.36
C LEU A 14 13.13 7.27 4.65
N ALA A 15 12.84 8.22 5.54
CA ALA A 15 12.06 7.96 6.76
C ALA A 15 10.62 7.52 6.45
N THR A 16 10.12 7.77 5.24
CA THR A 16 8.78 7.34 4.82
C THR A 16 8.74 5.87 4.34
N VAL A 17 9.88 5.24 4.05
CA VAL A 17 9.94 3.82 3.67
C VAL A 17 9.36 2.90 4.76
N PRO A 18 9.78 2.98 6.04
CA PRO A 18 9.16 2.18 7.10
C PRO A 18 7.69 2.56 7.33
N VAL A 19 7.29 3.82 7.08
CA VAL A 19 5.88 4.24 7.15
C VAL A 19 5.03 3.54 6.09
N VAL A 20 5.51 3.46 4.84
CA VAL A 20 4.83 2.74 3.76
C VAL A 20 4.75 1.24 4.07
N ALA A 21 5.83 0.65 4.59
CA ALA A 21 5.83 -0.76 5.02
C ALA A 21 4.78 -1.02 6.10
N PHE A 22 4.67 -0.12 7.08
CA PHE A 22 3.65 -0.20 8.12
C PHE A 22 2.23 -0.06 7.54
N LEU A 23 2.01 0.92 6.66
CA LEU A 23 0.73 1.10 5.96
C LEU A 23 0.34 -0.12 5.12
N ALA A 24 1.31 -0.86 4.56
CA ALA A 24 1.05 -2.11 3.86
C ALA A 24 0.57 -3.22 4.82
N ALA A 25 1.05 -3.27 6.06
CA ALA A 25 0.67 -4.28 7.04
C ALA A 25 -0.69 -4.02 7.72
N VAL A 26 -1.06 -2.75 7.90
CA VAL A 26 -2.29 -2.33 8.62
C VAL A 26 -3.58 -3.04 8.15
N PRO A 27 -3.88 -3.16 6.83
CA PRO A 27 -5.08 -3.86 6.35
C PRO A 27 -5.18 -5.31 6.82
N HIS A 28 -4.06 -6.01 6.91
CA HIS A 28 -4.01 -7.38 7.41
C HIS A 28 -4.34 -7.42 8.90
N TRP A 29 -3.65 -6.63 9.74
CA TRP A 29 -3.91 -6.64 11.18
C TRP A 29 -5.35 -6.24 11.51
N TYR A 30 -5.87 -5.22 10.85
CA TYR A 30 -7.24 -4.76 11.02
C TYR A 30 -8.26 -5.86 10.68
N SER A 31 -8.14 -6.47 9.50
CA SER A 31 -9.09 -7.48 9.04
C SER A 31 -9.02 -8.78 9.83
N ILE A 32 -7.82 -9.21 10.26
CA ILE A 32 -7.65 -10.37 11.13
C ILE A 32 -8.20 -10.10 12.54
N ALA A 33 -7.99 -8.90 13.09
CA ALA A 33 -8.58 -8.53 14.38
C ALA A 33 -10.11 -8.62 14.35
N LEU A 34 -10.73 -8.22 13.23
CA LEU A 34 -12.18 -8.37 13.04
C LEU A 34 -12.59 -9.84 12.87
N ALA A 35 -11.85 -10.63 12.09
CA ALA A 35 -12.12 -12.06 11.92
C ALA A 35 -12.07 -12.84 13.25
N ARG A 36 -11.25 -12.38 14.21
CA ARG A 36 -11.16 -12.94 15.56
C ARG A 36 -12.30 -12.50 16.47
N ARG A 37 -12.79 -11.27 16.31
CA ARG A 37 -13.89 -10.72 17.12
C ARG A 37 -15.25 -11.24 16.66
N HIS A 38 -15.41 -11.50 15.38
CA HIS A 38 -16.65 -12.01 14.79
C HIS A 38 -16.60 -13.52 14.58
N LYS A 39 -17.76 -14.20 14.69
CA LYS A 39 -17.87 -15.63 14.36
C LYS A 39 -17.76 -15.79 12.85
N THR A 40 -16.62 -16.31 12.38
CA THR A 40 -16.39 -16.72 10.99
C THR A 40 -16.62 -18.23 10.84
N SER A 41 -16.97 -18.69 9.63
CA SER A 41 -17.22 -20.10 9.36
C SER A 41 -16.43 -20.52 8.11
N PRO A 42 -15.25 -21.16 8.28
CA PRO A 42 -14.69 -21.69 9.54
C PRO A 42 -14.08 -20.61 10.46
N PRO A 43 -13.95 -20.86 11.78
CA PRO A 43 -13.27 -19.97 12.71
C PRO A 43 -11.85 -19.65 12.26
N PHE A 44 -11.38 -18.44 12.55
CA PHE A 44 -10.03 -18.00 12.20
C PHE A 44 -8.96 -18.88 12.88
N ASP A 45 -8.09 -19.48 12.05
CA ASP A 45 -6.95 -20.30 12.50
C ASP A 45 -5.68 -19.44 12.65
N LEU A 46 -5.22 -19.26 13.89
CA LEU A 46 -3.97 -18.56 14.20
C LEU A 46 -2.72 -19.36 13.83
N GLY A 47 -2.79 -20.70 13.83
CA GLY A 47 -1.65 -21.56 13.50
C GLY A 47 -1.34 -21.52 12.01
N ASN A 48 -2.36 -21.35 11.16
CA ASN A 48 -2.19 -21.31 9.71
C ASN A 48 -3.07 -20.23 9.05
N PRO A 49 -2.80 -18.93 9.29
CA PRO A 49 -3.65 -17.84 8.79
C PRO A 49 -3.72 -17.80 7.26
N ARG A 50 -2.62 -18.12 6.57
CA ARG A 50 -2.58 -18.18 5.10
C ARG A 50 -3.45 -19.31 4.54
N ARG A 51 -3.43 -20.48 5.18
CA ARG A 51 -4.29 -21.62 4.81
C ARG A 51 -5.76 -21.26 4.98
N TRP A 52 -6.11 -20.59 6.09
CA TRP A 52 -7.47 -20.14 6.34
C TRP A 52 -7.96 -19.13 5.28
N VAL A 53 -7.12 -18.14 4.93
CA VAL A 53 -7.41 -17.20 3.84
C VAL A 53 -7.61 -17.92 2.50
N ALA A 54 -6.76 -18.90 2.18
CA ALA A 54 -6.92 -19.71 0.97
C ALA A 54 -8.25 -20.50 0.97
N GLY A 55 -8.69 -20.99 2.13
CA GLY A 55 -10.00 -21.61 2.29
C GLY A 55 -11.16 -20.65 1.99
N LEU A 56 -11.05 -19.38 2.41
CA LEU A 56 -12.06 -18.36 2.07
C LEU A 56 -12.08 -18.04 0.56
N GLN A 57 -10.91 -18.01 -0.09
CA GLN A 57 -10.83 -17.85 -1.55
C GLN A 57 -11.52 -19.02 -2.27
N PHE A 58 -11.27 -20.26 -1.83
CA PHE A 58 -11.93 -21.44 -2.37
C PHE A 58 -13.46 -21.42 -2.16
N LYS A 59 -13.91 -21.02 -0.97
CA LYS A 59 -15.34 -20.84 -0.65
C LYS A 59 -16.00 -19.86 -1.62
N ALA A 60 -15.39 -18.71 -1.85
CA ALA A 60 -15.89 -17.72 -2.82
C ALA A 60 -15.89 -18.25 -4.26
N ALA A 61 -14.82 -18.91 -4.69
CA ALA A 61 -14.70 -19.50 -6.03
C ALA A 61 -15.74 -20.61 -6.27
N SER A 62 -16.12 -21.33 -5.22
CA SER A 62 -17.16 -22.36 -5.24
C SER A 62 -18.59 -21.80 -5.23
N GLY A 63 -18.77 -20.49 -5.46
CA GLY A 63 -20.08 -19.83 -5.51
C GLY A 63 -20.74 -19.59 -4.14
N HIS A 64 -20.07 -19.92 -3.04
CA HIS A 64 -20.63 -19.69 -1.71
C HIS A 64 -20.50 -18.21 -1.33
N LYS A 65 -21.59 -17.64 -0.80
CA LYS A 65 -21.61 -16.26 -0.34
C LYS A 65 -20.72 -16.10 0.89
N LEU A 66 -19.76 -15.18 0.80
CA LEU A 66 -18.96 -14.77 1.94
C LEU A 66 -19.75 -13.83 2.84
N THR A 67 -19.47 -13.92 4.14
CA THR A 67 -19.92 -12.89 5.09
C THR A 67 -19.19 -11.56 4.83
N PRO A 68 -19.72 -10.43 5.32
CA PRO A 68 -19.04 -9.14 5.19
C PRO A 68 -17.62 -9.15 5.79
N VAL A 69 -17.42 -9.85 6.91
CA VAL A 69 -16.10 -9.96 7.57
C VAL A 69 -15.14 -10.82 6.75
N GLU A 70 -15.60 -11.95 6.21
CA GLU A 70 -14.77 -12.81 5.33
C GLU A 70 -14.36 -12.05 4.05
N THR A 71 -15.28 -11.27 3.48
CA THR A 71 -15.00 -10.40 2.33
C THR A 71 -13.93 -9.35 2.68
N LEU A 72 -14.09 -8.70 3.84
CA LEU A 72 -13.13 -7.71 4.32
C LEU A 72 -11.75 -8.31 4.60
N VAL A 73 -11.67 -9.55 5.07
CA VAL A 73 -10.41 -10.28 5.20
C VAL A 73 -9.74 -10.46 3.85
N LEU A 74 -10.44 -11.02 2.86
CA LEU A 74 -9.85 -11.22 1.54
C LEU A 74 -9.34 -9.90 0.96
N GLN A 75 -10.09 -8.82 1.20
CA GLN A 75 -9.67 -7.49 0.79
C GLN A 75 -8.46 -6.96 1.57
N GLY A 76 -8.42 -7.12 2.89
CA GLY A 76 -7.28 -6.75 3.72
C GLY A 76 -6.00 -7.47 3.29
N GLN A 77 -6.10 -8.77 2.97
CA GLN A 77 -4.96 -9.55 2.47
C GLN A 77 -4.50 -9.08 1.09
N ALA A 78 -5.43 -8.84 0.16
CA ALA A 78 -5.10 -8.35 -1.17
C ALA A 78 -4.48 -6.93 -1.12
N CYS A 79 -4.98 -6.06 -0.24
CA CYS A 79 -4.41 -4.73 0.00
C CYS A 79 -2.99 -4.82 0.57
N GLN A 80 -2.76 -5.72 1.53
CA GLN A 80 -1.44 -5.98 2.10
C GLN A 80 -0.45 -6.47 1.04
N GLN A 81 -0.85 -7.46 0.25
CA GLN A 81 -0.03 -8.02 -0.81
C GLN A 81 0.36 -6.93 -1.82
N ASN A 82 -0.60 -6.14 -2.30
CA ASN A 82 -0.32 -5.00 -3.18
C ASN A 82 0.67 -4.01 -2.55
N GLY A 83 0.52 -3.70 -1.25
CA GLY A 83 1.44 -2.81 -0.54
C GLY A 83 2.87 -3.32 -0.51
N PHE A 84 3.07 -4.61 -0.20
CA PHE A 84 4.41 -5.21 -0.16
C PHE A 84 5.01 -5.44 -1.54
N GLU A 85 4.22 -5.73 -2.57
CA GLU A 85 4.71 -5.85 -3.96
C GLU A 85 5.28 -4.53 -4.48
N HIS A 86 4.74 -3.38 -4.05
CA HIS A 86 5.19 -2.06 -4.50
C HIS A 86 6.21 -1.39 -3.58
N LEU A 87 6.39 -1.88 -2.35
CA LEU A 87 7.37 -1.33 -1.41
C LEU A 87 8.80 -1.33 -1.97
N PRO A 88 9.30 -2.40 -2.65
CA PRO A 88 10.62 -2.38 -3.27
C PRO A 88 10.73 -1.31 -4.36
N ILE A 89 9.73 -1.17 -5.23
CA ILE A 89 9.72 -0.16 -6.31
C ILE A 89 9.78 1.25 -5.71
N TYR A 90 9.02 1.48 -4.64
CA TYR A 90 9.05 2.74 -3.90
C TYR A 90 10.44 3.07 -3.34
N ALA A 91 11.03 2.14 -2.60
CA ALA A 91 12.35 2.33 -2.02
C ALA A 91 13.43 2.54 -3.09
N VAL A 92 13.41 1.75 -4.16
CA VAL A 92 14.34 1.87 -5.28
C VAL A 92 14.17 3.21 -6.00
N ALA A 93 12.94 3.66 -6.26
CA ALA A 93 12.73 4.97 -6.90
C ALA A 93 13.37 6.12 -6.10
N LEU A 94 13.17 6.13 -4.77
CA LEU A 94 13.80 7.14 -3.91
C LEU A 94 15.34 7.05 -3.94
N LEU A 95 15.90 5.84 -3.85
CA LEU A 95 17.34 5.63 -3.94
C LEU A 95 17.91 6.06 -5.30
N THR A 96 17.25 5.71 -6.40
CA THR A 96 17.63 6.14 -7.75
C THR A 96 17.63 7.67 -7.85
N GLY A 97 16.61 8.34 -7.32
CA GLY A 97 16.56 9.80 -7.29
C GLY A 97 17.68 10.43 -6.47
N ILE A 98 18.07 9.80 -5.35
CA ILE A 98 19.21 10.21 -4.51
C ILE A 98 20.52 10.05 -5.27
N VAL A 99 20.76 8.90 -5.91
CA VAL A 99 21.98 8.63 -6.68
C VAL A 99 22.10 9.58 -7.88
N ALA A 100 20.98 9.89 -8.54
CA ALA A 100 20.89 10.88 -9.61
C ALA A 100 21.00 12.34 -9.12
N LYS A 101 21.16 12.57 -7.81
CA LYS A 101 21.26 13.91 -7.20
C LYS A 101 20.06 14.81 -7.51
N LEU A 102 18.86 14.24 -7.61
CA LEU A 102 17.63 15.03 -7.75
C LEU A 102 17.44 15.94 -6.53
N PRO A 103 16.80 17.12 -6.68
CA PRO A 103 16.60 18.03 -5.57
C PRO A 103 15.89 17.34 -4.38
N PRO A 104 16.39 17.47 -3.14
CA PRO A 104 15.75 16.87 -1.96
C PRO A 104 14.29 17.28 -1.79
N SER A 105 13.96 18.54 -2.14
CA SER A 105 12.60 19.05 -2.10
C SER A 105 11.65 18.32 -3.05
N THR A 106 12.13 17.87 -4.21
CA THR A 106 11.37 17.04 -5.17
C THR A 106 11.12 15.66 -4.59
N LEU A 107 12.16 14.99 -4.08
CA LEU A 107 12.05 13.65 -3.49
C LEU A 107 11.13 13.64 -2.27
N ASN A 108 11.24 14.64 -1.39
CA ASN A 108 10.40 14.78 -0.20
C ASN A 108 8.93 14.98 -0.57
N LYS A 109 8.62 15.84 -1.56
CA LYS A 109 7.25 16.05 -2.05
C LYS A 109 6.64 14.78 -2.61
N ILE A 110 7.39 14.05 -3.45
CA ILE A 110 6.91 12.80 -4.05
C ILE A 110 6.72 11.72 -2.98
N ALA A 111 7.65 11.60 -2.03
CA ALA A 111 7.51 10.65 -0.92
C ALA A 111 6.25 10.92 -0.08
N ILE A 112 6.01 12.16 0.30
CA ILE A 112 4.79 12.57 1.04
C ILE A 112 3.53 12.30 0.21
N PHE A 113 3.54 12.68 -1.07
CA PHE A 113 2.42 12.45 -1.98
C PHE A 113 2.09 10.95 -2.10
N TYR A 114 3.12 10.11 -2.25
CA TYR A 114 2.97 8.67 -2.30
C TYR A 114 2.35 8.12 -1.00
N VAL A 115 2.84 8.56 0.17
CA VAL A 115 2.26 8.16 1.47
C VAL A 115 0.78 8.53 1.56
N ILE A 116 0.40 9.75 1.17
CA ILE A 116 -1.01 10.19 1.16
C ILE A 116 -1.84 9.33 0.21
N SER A 117 -1.36 9.10 -1.01
CA SER A 117 -1.98 8.20 -1.98
C SER A 117 -2.20 6.79 -1.40
N ARG A 118 -1.22 6.25 -0.66
CA ARG A 118 -1.35 4.94 0.01
C ARG A 118 -2.37 4.94 1.14
N ILE A 119 -2.45 6.00 1.95
CA ILE A 119 -3.47 6.13 2.99
C ILE A 119 -4.87 6.13 2.37
N ILE A 120 -5.08 6.92 1.31
CA ILE A 120 -6.36 6.98 0.58
C ILE A 120 -6.66 5.61 -0.04
N TYR A 121 -5.69 4.99 -0.70
CA TYR A 121 -5.85 3.66 -1.29
C TYR A 121 -6.28 2.62 -0.25
N VAL A 122 -5.58 2.52 0.88
CA VAL A 122 -5.90 1.59 1.97
C VAL A 122 -7.32 1.84 2.49
N TYR A 123 -7.66 3.10 2.76
CA TYR A 123 -9.01 3.47 3.23
C TYR A 123 -10.09 3.04 2.23
N LEU A 124 -9.92 3.36 0.94
CA LEU A 124 -10.87 2.96 -0.10
C LEU A 124 -10.95 1.43 -0.23
N TYR A 125 -9.82 0.73 -0.06
CA TYR A 125 -9.74 -0.74 -0.14
C TYR A 125 -10.53 -1.43 0.97
N LEU A 126 -10.58 -0.85 2.17
CA LEU A 126 -11.30 -1.43 3.29
C LEU A 126 -12.80 -1.09 3.30
N ASN A 127 -13.24 -0.03 2.61
CA ASN A 127 -14.62 0.47 2.68
C ASN A 127 -15.50 0.20 1.43
N ILE A 128 -14.90 -0.16 0.28
CA ILE A 128 -15.63 -0.24 -1.01
C ILE A 128 -15.67 -1.67 -1.58
N HIS A 129 -16.56 -2.52 -1.07
CA HIS A 129 -16.42 -3.96 -1.33
C HIS A 129 -16.61 -4.40 -2.80
N THR A 130 -17.44 -3.73 -3.59
CA THR A 130 -17.78 -4.14 -4.97
C THR A 130 -18.15 -2.95 -5.87
N GLY A 131 -18.24 -3.19 -7.19
CA GLY A 131 -18.82 -2.27 -8.17
C GLY A 131 -17.89 -1.16 -8.67
N MET A 132 -18.45 -0.22 -9.46
CA MET A 132 -17.68 0.84 -10.14
C MET A 132 -16.94 1.78 -9.17
N LYS A 133 -17.40 1.90 -7.91
CA LYS A 133 -16.70 2.68 -6.88
C LYS A 133 -15.29 2.13 -6.59
N ALA A 134 -15.01 0.87 -6.91
CA ALA A 134 -13.66 0.31 -6.80
C ALA A 134 -12.64 1.00 -7.71
N LEU A 135 -13.07 1.68 -8.79
CA LEU A 135 -12.19 2.46 -9.66
C LEU A 135 -11.45 3.59 -8.92
N TRP A 136 -12.04 4.13 -7.84
CA TRP A 136 -11.36 5.12 -7.00
C TRP A 136 -10.07 4.57 -6.37
N ARG A 137 -10.04 3.27 -6.05
CA ARG A 137 -8.83 2.59 -5.56
C ARG A 137 -7.77 2.57 -6.64
N THR A 138 -8.15 2.26 -7.88
CA THR A 138 -7.26 2.25 -9.03
C THR A 138 -6.66 3.63 -9.30
N ILE A 139 -7.48 4.69 -9.22
CA ILE A 139 -7.01 6.07 -9.38
C ILE A 139 -6.02 6.44 -8.27
N ALA A 140 -6.37 6.19 -7.01
CA ALA A 140 -5.51 6.47 -5.87
C ALA A 140 -4.17 5.71 -5.95
N PHE A 141 -4.20 4.44 -6.36
CA PHE A 141 -3.01 3.63 -6.56
C PHE A 141 -2.12 4.18 -7.69
N ASN A 142 -2.71 4.41 -8.87
CA ASN A 142 -1.95 4.82 -10.05
C ASN A 142 -1.37 6.23 -9.90
N SER A 143 -2.04 7.14 -9.19
CA SER A 143 -1.48 8.47 -8.94
C SER A 143 -0.16 8.38 -8.17
N GLY A 144 -0.12 7.60 -7.08
CA GLY A 144 1.10 7.31 -6.34
C GLY A 144 2.14 6.60 -7.20
N TYR A 145 1.74 5.57 -7.94
CA TYR A 145 2.67 4.82 -8.80
C TYR A 145 3.32 5.69 -9.88
N LEU A 146 2.54 6.53 -10.58
CA LEU A 146 3.05 7.44 -11.60
C LEU A 146 4.03 8.48 -11.04
N SER A 147 3.88 8.87 -9.77
CA SER A 147 4.87 9.74 -9.12
C SER A 147 6.25 9.07 -8.95
N LEU A 148 6.29 7.74 -8.82
CA LEU A 148 7.54 6.97 -8.78
C LEU A 148 8.16 6.84 -10.17
N VAL A 149 7.31 6.58 -11.18
CA VAL A 149 7.71 6.58 -12.59
C VAL A 149 8.34 7.93 -12.98
N TYR A 150 7.76 9.04 -12.50
CA TYR A 150 8.34 10.37 -12.68
C TYR A 150 9.77 10.47 -12.11
N ILE A 151 10.05 9.89 -10.93
CA ILE A 151 11.43 9.90 -10.38
C ILE A 151 12.39 9.19 -11.33
N PHE A 152 12.02 8.01 -11.85
CA PHE A 152 12.89 7.27 -12.77
C PHE A 152 13.21 8.06 -14.05
N PHE A 153 12.22 8.71 -14.65
CA PHE A 153 12.44 9.54 -15.84
C PHE A 153 13.29 10.79 -15.54
N ASN A 154 13.06 11.45 -14.41
CA ASN A 154 13.89 12.60 -14.03
C ASN A 154 15.33 12.17 -13.74
N ALA A 155 15.52 11.06 -13.05
CA ALA A 155 16.84 10.50 -12.81
C ALA A 155 17.57 10.16 -14.12
N ALA A 156 16.90 9.51 -15.07
CA ALA A 156 17.48 9.21 -16.38
C ALA A 156 17.89 10.47 -17.16
N SER A 157 17.13 11.57 -17.04
CA SER A 157 17.44 12.84 -17.71
C SER A 157 18.70 13.54 -17.20
N THR A 158 19.25 13.11 -16.05
CA THR A 158 20.48 13.72 -15.49
C THR A 158 21.76 13.25 -16.19
N GLY A 159 21.72 12.19 -17.00
CA GLY A 159 22.89 11.63 -17.67
C GLY A 159 23.90 10.96 -16.73
N LEU A 160 23.52 10.73 -15.46
CA LEU A 160 24.33 10.01 -14.47
C LEU A 160 24.26 8.47 -14.61
N PHE A 161 23.50 7.99 -15.61
CA PHE A 161 23.32 6.59 -15.96
C PHE A 161 23.33 6.44 -17.49
#